data_AF-S4RSF7-F1
#
_entry.id   AF-S4RSF7-F1
#
_cell.length_a   1.000
_cell.length_b   1.000
_cell.length_c   1.000
_cell.angle_alpha   90.00
_cell.angle_beta   90.00
_cell.angle_gamma   90.00
#
_symmetry.space_group_name_H-M   'P 1'
#
loop_
_entity.id
_entity.type
_entity.pdbx_description
1 polymer ?
#
loop_
_entity_poly.entity_id
_entity_poly.type
_entity_poly.pdbx_seq_one_letter_code
_entity_poly.pdbx_strand_id
1 'polypeptide(L)'
;PSRDPERLRQIQERLLMEDSDEEEGDLCRICQMSAVAPGNLLVVPCSCTGSLQYVHQDCMRRWLEAKIKSGAELSAVLHCELCKQLLRFEVEGFDIHQLYQEHSANQAQSDFVHSGLYLVLLLHLCEQRFNDIL
;
A
#
# COMPACT_ATOMS: atom_id res chain seq x y z
N PRO A 1 -40.51 -10.81 -29.85
CA PRO A 1 -39.29 -11.48 -29.37
C PRO A 1 -39.54 -12.14 -28.01
N SER A 2 -39.96 -13.40 -28.02
CA SER A 2 -40.29 -14.17 -26.82
C SER A 2 -39.05 -14.36 -25.95
N ARG A 3 -39.16 -14.04 -24.65
CA ARG A 3 -38.19 -14.47 -23.63
C ARG A 3 -38.40 -15.96 -23.45
N ASP A 4 -37.73 -16.74 -24.30
CA ASP A 4 -37.75 -18.20 -24.27
C ASP A 4 -37.28 -18.68 -22.89
N PRO A 5 -38.17 -19.28 -22.08
CA PRO A 5 -37.85 -19.69 -20.71
C PRO A 5 -36.74 -20.74 -20.67
N GLU A 6 -36.54 -21.49 -21.74
CA GLU A 6 -35.48 -22.50 -21.84
C GLU A 6 -34.11 -21.86 -22.01
N ARG A 7 -34.02 -20.79 -22.82
CA ARG A 7 -32.79 -19.99 -22.93
C ARG A 7 -32.42 -19.32 -21.61
N LEU A 8 -33.42 -18.88 -20.84
CA LEU A 8 -33.18 -18.30 -19.52
C LEU A 8 -32.63 -19.35 -18.54
N ARG A 9 -33.17 -20.57 -18.53
CA ARG A 9 -32.63 -21.67 -17.71
C ARG A 9 -31.21 -22.06 -18.11
N GLN A 10 -30.93 -22.16 -19.41
CA GLN A 10 -29.57 -22.47 -19.89
C GLN A 10 -28.56 -21.37 -19.53
N ILE A 11 -28.96 -20.10 -19.58
CA ILE A 11 -28.11 -18.99 -19.10
C ILE A 11 -27.89 -19.11 -17.59
N GLN A 12 -28.95 -19.45 -16.83
CA GLN A 12 -28.88 -19.60 -15.37
C GLN A 12 -28.00 -20.78 -14.95
N GLU A 13 -28.11 -21.93 -15.62
CA GLU A 13 -27.26 -23.12 -15.37
C GLU A 13 -25.81 -22.86 -15.73
N ARG A 14 -25.52 -22.12 -16.82
CA ARG A 14 -24.14 -21.73 -17.15
C ARG A 14 -23.52 -20.81 -16.11
N LEU A 15 -24.26 -19.80 -15.64
CA LEU A 15 -23.79 -18.89 -14.59
C LEU A 15 -23.55 -19.63 -13.26
N LEU A 16 -24.37 -20.63 -12.94
CA LEU A 16 -24.21 -21.46 -11.74
C LEU A 16 -23.01 -22.42 -11.82
N MET A 17 -22.63 -22.87 -13.02
CA MET A 17 -21.44 -23.69 -13.23
C MET A 17 -20.15 -22.86 -13.16
N GLU A 18 -20.18 -21.61 -13.62
CA GLU A 18 -19.07 -20.65 -13.52
C GLU A 18 -18.77 -20.22 -12.06
N ASP A 19 -19.76 -20.32 -11.16
CA ASP A 19 -19.60 -20.06 -9.71
C ASP A 19 -19.14 -21.31 -8.92
N SER A 20 -19.00 -22.48 -9.57
CA SER A 20 -18.67 -23.76 -8.91
C SER A 20 -17.20 -24.16 -8.99
N ASP A 21 -16.36 -23.35 -9.64
CA ASP A 21 -14.92 -23.50 -9.52
C ASP A 21 -14.50 -22.91 -8.17
N GLU A 22 -14.23 -23.83 -7.24
CA GLU A 22 -13.61 -23.68 -5.94
C GLU A 22 -12.20 -23.04 -6.03
N GLU A 23 -12.09 -21.86 -6.65
CA GLU A 23 -10.89 -21.02 -6.75
C GLU A 23 -11.09 -19.65 -6.08
N GLU A 24 -12.09 -19.49 -5.22
CA GLU A 24 -12.05 -18.46 -4.16
C GLU A 24 -11.07 -18.89 -3.06
N GLY A 25 -9.87 -19.33 -3.46
CA GLY A 25 -8.77 -19.60 -2.57
C GLY A 25 -8.37 -18.31 -1.85
N ASP A 26 -7.60 -18.46 -0.77
CA ASP A 26 -7.04 -17.30 -0.08
C ASP A 26 -6.21 -16.46 -1.09
N LEU A 27 -6.75 -15.33 -1.54
CA LEU A 27 -6.07 -14.42 -2.46
C LEU A 27 -5.46 -13.26 -1.68
N CYS A 28 -4.27 -12.84 -2.08
CA CYS A 28 -3.69 -11.62 -1.54
C CYS A 28 -4.52 -10.41 -1.97
N ARG A 29 -5.06 -9.64 -1.01
CA ARG A 29 -5.89 -8.46 -1.31
C ARG A 29 -5.16 -7.32 -2.04
N ILE A 30 -3.83 -7.40 -2.16
CA ILE A 30 -2.99 -6.39 -2.81
C ILE A 30 -2.73 -6.76 -4.27
N CYS A 31 -2.23 -7.98 -4.55
CA CYS A 31 -1.88 -8.39 -5.91
C CYS A 31 -2.92 -9.30 -6.57
N GLN A 32 -3.93 -9.76 -5.83
CA GLN A 32 -5.00 -10.66 -6.28
C GLN A 32 -4.48 -12.02 -6.80
N MET A 33 -3.31 -12.44 -6.34
CA MET A 33 -2.72 -13.74 -6.67
C MET A 33 -2.81 -14.67 -5.45
N SER A 34 -2.94 -15.97 -5.70
CA SER A 34 -2.88 -17.02 -4.67
C SER A 34 -1.44 -17.18 -4.14
N ALA A 35 -1.22 -18.07 -3.16
CA ALA A 35 0.12 -18.39 -2.69
C ALA A 35 0.88 -19.23 -3.74
N VAL A 36 1.74 -18.59 -4.55
CA VAL A 36 2.44 -19.23 -5.69
C VAL A 36 3.85 -19.74 -5.35
N ALA A 37 4.50 -19.22 -4.31
CA ALA A 37 5.94 -19.43 -4.08
C ALA A 37 6.28 -19.93 -2.66
N PRO A 38 7.23 -20.89 -2.52
CA PRO A 38 7.77 -21.28 -1.23
C PRO A 38 8.57 -20.11 -0.65
N GLY A 39 7.97 -19.37 0.29
CA GLY A 39 8.62 -18.25 0.99
C GLY A 39 7.81 -16.95 1.01
N ASN A 40 6.82 -16.78 0.12
CA ASN A 40 5.92 -15.63 0.14
C ASN A 40 4.50 -16.07 0.49
N LEU A 41 4.32 -16.46 1.75
CA LEU A 41 3.06 -16.98 2.26
C LEU A 41 2.01 -15.89 2.43
N LEU A 42 0.75 -16.29 2.36
CA LEU A 42 -0.36 -15.44 2.77
C LEU A 42 -0.43 -15.38 4.29
N VAL A 43 -0.61 -14.17 4.80
CA VAL A 43 -0.78 -13.87 6.22
C VAL A 43 -2.07 -13.08 6.44
N VAL A 44 -2.55 -13.09 7.68
CA VAL A 44 -3.71 -12.30 8.11
C VAL A 44 -3.20 -11.13 8.96
N PRO A 45 -2.92 -9.96 8.34
CA PRO A 45 -2.27 -8.88 9.06
C PRO A 45 -3.20 -8.11 10.00
N CYS A 46 -4.51 -8.32 9.94
CA CYS A 46 -5.49 -7.58 10.74
C CYS A 46 -6.82 -8.34 10.80
N SER A 47 -7.80 -7.80 11.51
CA SER A 47 -9.13 -8.42 11.68
C SER A 47 -10.09 -8.25 10.48
N CYS A 48 -9.59 -7.90 9.28
CA CYS A 48 -10.42 -7.89 8.08
C CYS A 48 -10.81 -9.33 7.70
N THR A 49 -12.03 -9.49 7.18
CA THR A 49 -12.61 -10.80 6.81
C THR A 49 -12.98 -10.83 5.33
N GLY A 50 -13.20 -12.04 4.79
CA GLY A 50 -13.55 -12.24 3.38
C GLY A 50 -12.38 -11.91 2.46
N SER A 51 -12.65 -11.30 1.30
CA SER A 51 -11.66 -10.97 0.27
C SER A 51 -10.52 -10.03 0.72
N LEU A 52 -10.63 -9.41 1.89
CA LEU A 52 -9.65 -8.47 2.45
C LEU A 52 -8.78 -9.09 3.56
N GLN A 53 -8.98 -10.37 3.85
CA GLN A 53 -8.35 -11.06 4.98
C GLN A 53 -6.85 -11.31 4.76
N TYR A 54 -6.47 -11.73 3.54
CA TYR A 54 -5.12 -12.23 3.28
C TYR A 54 -4.24 -11.26 2.53
N VAL A 55 -2.95 -11.27 2.85
CA VAL A 55 -1.91 -10.50 2.17
C VAL A 55 -0.64 -11.33 2.11
N HIS A 56 0.08 -11.34 1.00
CA HIS A 56 1.42 -11.92 0.95
C HIS A 56 2.40 -11.15 1.84
N GLN A 57 3.35 -11.84 2.47
CA GLN A 57 4.39 -11.19 3.30
C GLN A 57 5.13 -10.08 2.55
N ASP A 58 5.54 -10.32 1.30
CA ASP A 58 6.25 -9.31 0.49
C ASP A 58 5.34 -8.15 0.08
N CYS A 59 4.07 -8.43 -0.23
CA CYS A 59 3.11 -7.37 -0.55
C CYS A 59 2.87 -6.46 0.67
N MET A 60 2.80 -7.06 1.86
CA MET A 60 2.66 -6.32 3.12
C MET A 60 3.91 -5.47 3.40
N ARG A 61 5.11 -6.03 3.24
CA ARG A 61 6.38 -5.30 3.39
C ARG A 61 6.42 -4.05 2.50
N ARG A 62 6.18 -4.23 1.20
CA ARG A 62 6.17 -3.12 0.22
C ARG A 62 5.12 -2.07 0.53
N TRP A 63 3.94 -2.49 1.00
CA TRP A 63 2.89 -1.56 1.40
C TRP A 63 3.31 -0.72 2.62
N LEU A 64 3.93 -1.32 3.64
CA LEU A 64 4.46 -0.60 4.79
C LEU A 64 5.57 0.39 4.40
N GLU A 65 6.51 -0.05 3.55
CA GLU A 65 7.55 0.84 3.00
C GLU A 65 6.96 2.05 2.26
N ALA A 66 5.96 1.82 1.41
CA ALA A 66 5.29 2.89 0.66
C ALA A 66 4.58 3.88 1.59
N LYS A 67 3.94 3.38 2.66
CA LYS A 67 3.23 4.18 3.64
C LYS A 67 4.17 5.02 4.51
N ILE A 68 5.35 4.49 4.83
CA ILE A 68 6.41 5.25 5.50
C ILE A 68 6.92 6.35 4.57
N LYS A 69 7.18 6.00 3.29
CA LYS A 69 7.67 6.95 2.28
C LYS A 69 6.71 8.10 1.98
N SER A 70 5.41 7.91 2.21
CA SER A 70 4.43 8.99 2.06
C SER A 70 4.46 10.01 3.20
N GLY A 71 5.30 9.83 4.23
CA GLY A 71 5.36 10.70 5.40
C GLY A 71 4.21 10.48 6.39
N ALA A 72 3.58 9.31 6.39
CA ALA A 72 2.54 9.00 7.36
C ALA A 72 3.14 8.84 8.77
N GLU A 73 2.41 9.27 9.80
CA GLU A 73 2.78 9.03 11.20
C GLU A 73 2.92 7.53 11.49
N LEU A 74 3.87 7.15 12.35
CA LEU A 74 4.12 5.74 12.70
C LEU A 74 2.86 5.02 13.17
N SER A 75 2.01 5.71 13.96
CA SER A 75 0.72 5.17 14.38
C SER A 75 -0.15 4.83 13.17
N ALA A 76 -0.28 5.73 12.20
CA ALA A 76 -1.03 5.46 10.98
C ALA A 76 -0.43 4.27 10.21
N VAL A 77 0.91 4.18 10.09
CA VAL A 77 1.61 3.07 9.43
C VAL A 77 1.21 1.71 10.03
N LEU A 78 1.23 1.60 11.36
CA LEU A 78 1.00 0.36 12.11
C LEU A 78 -0.48 -0.07 12.19
N HIS A 79 -1.43 0.76 11.74
CA HIS A 79 -2.86 0.43 11.76
C HIS A 79 -3.40 0.14 10.36
N CYS A 80 -4.30 -0.83 10.28
CA CYS A 80 -5.04 -1.13 9.05
C CYS A 80 -5.90 0.07 8.64
N GLU A 81 -5.87 0.43 7.36
CA GLU A 81 -6.67 1.54 6.84
C GLU A 81 -8.17 1.25 6.78
N LEU A 82 -8.56 -0.03 6.76
CA LEU A 82 -9.94 -0.47 6.63
C LEU A 82 -10.57 -0.74 8.01
N CYS A 83 -10.03 -1.70 8.77
CA CYS A 83 -10.59 -2.07 10.07
C CYS A 83 -10.04 -1.26 11.25
N LYS A 84 -9.03 -0.41 11.03
CA LYS A 84 -8.39 0.45 12.05
C LYS A 84 -7.71 -0.30 13.21
N GLN A 85 -7.61 -1.62 13.15
CA GLN A 85 -6.89 -2.42 14.14
C GLN A 85 -5.39 -2.42 13.87
N LEU A 86 -4.61 -2.67 14.92
CA LEU A 86 -3.15 -2.82 14.83
C LEU A 86 -2.80 -3.99 13.91
N LEU A 87 -1.80 -3.78 13.07
CA LEU A 87 -1.30 -4.80 12.15
C LEU A 87 -0.48 -5.85 12.94
N ARG A 88 -0.79 -7.12 12.72
CA ARG A 88 -0.05 -8.28 13.26
C ARG A 88 0.87 -8.77 12.16
N PHE A 89 2.04 -8.16 12.03
CA PHE A 89 2.98 -8.48 10.97
C PHE A 89 4.40 -8.57 11.52
N GLU A 90 4.96 -9.77 11.47
CA GLU A 90 6.32 -10.09 11.88
C GLU A 90 6.99 -10.88 10.76
N VAL A 91 8.10 -10.38 10.23
CA VAL A 91 8.89 -11.05 9.19
C VAL A 91 10.36 -10.92 9.53
N GLU A 92 11.11 -12.02 9.39
CA GLU A 92 12.55 -12.04 9.63
C GLU A 92 13.27 -10.97 8.79
N GLY A 93 14.15 -10.20 9.45
CA GLY A 93 14.92 -9.14 8.81
C GLY A 93 14.13 -7.88 8.45
N PHE A 94 12.89 -7.73 8.91
CA PHE A 94 12.09 -6.51 8.71
C PHE A 94 11.71 -5.87 10.03
N ASP A 95 12.42 -4.80 10.41
CA ASP A 95 12.08 -3.96 11.56
C ASP A 95 11.43 -2.65 11.07
N ILE A 96 10.12 -2.54 11.32
CA ILE A 96 9.33 -1.37 10.93
C ILE A 96 9.73 -0.09 11.68
N HIS A 97 10.16 -0.20 12.93
CA HIS A 97 10.57 0.95 13.73
C HIS A 97 11.89 1.51 13.23
N GLN A 98 12.86 0.65 12.93
CA GLN A 98 14.13 1.06 12.34
C GLN A 98 13.90 1.75 10.99
N LEU A 99 13.12 1.11 10.10
CA LEU A 99 12.81 1.66 8.78
C LEU A 99 12.13 3.05 8.87
N TYR A 100 11.20 3.22 9.82
CA TYR A 100 10.52 4.50 10.04
C TYR A 100 11.49 5.60 10.51
N GLN A 101 12.38 5.27 11.46
CA GLN A 101 13.38 6.20 11.98
C GLN A 101 14.35 6.67 10.88
N GLU A 102 14.86 5.74 10.08
CA GLU A 102 15.73 6.04 8.95
C GLU A 102 15.04 6.98 7.95
N HIS A 103 13.78 6.71 7.61
CA HIS A 103 13.02 7.58 6.70
C HIS A 103 12.79 8.98 7.29
N SER A 104 12.38 9.06 8.57
CA SER A 104 12.14 10.33 9.25
C SER A 104 13.40 11.21 9.30
N ALA A 105 14.56 10.60 9.58
CA ALA A 105 15.85 11.31 9.58
C ALA A 105 16.23 11.81 8.18
N ASN A 106 16.07 10.97 7.15
CA ASN A 106 16.34 11.34 5.76
C ASN A 106 15.41 12.45 5.26
N GLN A 107 14.13 12.39 5.64
CA GLN A 107 13.15 13.42 5.30
C GLN A 107 13.51 14.76 5.94
N ALA A 108 13.85 14.77 7.24
CA ALA A 108 14.30 15.98 7.92
C ALA A 108 15.56 16.59 7.29
N GLN A 109 16.52 15.75 6.87
CA GLN A 109 17.71 16.20 6.16
C GLN A 109 17.37 16.81 4.79
N SER A 110 16.51 16.13 4.03
CA SER A 110 16.03 16.61 2.72
C SER A 110 15.32 17.96 2.85
N ASP A 111 14.41 18.09 3.82
CA ASP A 111 13.66 19.33 4.07
C ASP A 111 14.59 20.49 4.46
N PHE A 112 15.63 20.21 5.27
CA PHE A 112 16.64 21.20 5.61
C PHE A 112 17.43 21.66 4.37
N VAL A 113 17.87 20.73 3.52
CA VAL A 113 18.60 21.06 2.29
C VAL A 113 17.71 21.86 1.33
N HIS A 114 16.48 21.43 1.09
CA HIS A 114 15.53 22.15 0.25
C HIS A 114 15.25 23.56 0.78
N SER A 115 15.04 23.71 2.08
CA SER A 115 14.84 25.02 2.72
C SER A 115 16.07 25.92 2.58
N GLY A 116 17.27 25.36 2.76
CA GLY A 116 18.53 26.07 2.58
C GLY A 116 18.74 26.54 1.14
N LEU A 117 18.51 25.67 0.16
CA LEU A 117 18.58 26.03 -1.27
C LEU A 117 17.59 27.13 -1.63
N TYR A 118 16.37 27.07 -1.11
CA TYR A 118 15.37 28.11 -1.31
C TYR A 118 15.83 29.47 -0.77
N LEU A 119 16.40 29.51 0.44
CA LEU A 119 16.95 30.75 1.02
C LEU A 119 18.11 31.30 0.18
N VAL A 120 19.02 30.44 -0.30
CA VAL A 120 20.12 30.87 -1.19
C VAL A 120 19.58 31.46 -2.49
N LEU A 121 18.56 30.85 -3.11
CA LEU A 121 17.92 31.38 -4.31
C LEU A 121 17.28 32.75 -4.05
N LEU A 122 16.59 32.93 -2.92
CA LEU A 122 15.99 34.21 -2.52
C LEU A 122 17.06 35.29 -2.31
N LEU A 123 18.17 34.96 -1.63
CA LEU A 123 19.28 35.88 -1.42
C LEU A 123 19.92 36.29 -2.75
N HIS A 124 20.16 35.33 -3.65
CA HIS A 124 20.72 35.63 -4.96
C HIS A 124 19.81 36.55 -5.80
N LEU A 125 18.49 36.31 -5.78
CA LEU A 125 17.53 37.20 -6.42
C LEU A 125 17.55 38.61 -5.80
N CYS A 126 17.68 38.70 -4.48
CA CYS A 126 17.77 39.96 -3.77
C CYS A 126 19.01 40.75 -4.21
N GLU A 127 20.17 40.09 -4.23
CA GLU A 127 21.44 40.70 -4.68
C GLU A 127 21.39 41.13 -6.15
N GLN A 128 20.81 40.32 -7.04
CA GLN A 128 20.63 40.70 -8.44
C GLN A 128 19.76 41.96 -8.57
N ARG A 129 18.63 42.02 -7.86
CA ARG A 129 17.75 43.19 -7.86
C ARG A 129 18.42 44.45 -7.31
N PHE A 130 19.27 44.34 -6.28
CA PHE A 130 20.01 45.48 -5.77
C PHE A 130 21.07 45.97 -6.75
N ASN A 131 21.77 45.07 -7.45
CA ASN A 131 22.75 45.44 -8.48
C ASN A 131 22.10 46.09 -9.71
N ASP A 132 20.86 45.72 -10.07
CA ASP A 132 20.14 46.32 -11.21
C ASP A 132 19.59 47.74 -10.92
N ILE A 133 19.55 48.16 -9.65
CA ILE A 133 19.01 49.47 -9.22
C ILE A 133 20.12 50.54 -9.04
N LEU A 134 21.39 50.13 -8.98
CA LEU A 134 22.57 50.98 -8.87
C LEU A 134 23.21 51.24 -10.24
#